data_AF-A0A848AWW4-F1
#
_entry.id   AF-A0A848AWW4-F1
#
_cell.length_a   1.000
_cell.length_b   1.000
_cell.length_c   1.000
_cell.angle_alpha   90.00
_cell.angle_beta   90.00
_cell.angle_gamma   90.00
#
_symmetry.space_group_name_H-M   'P 1'
#
loop_
_entity.id
_entity.type
_entity.pdbx_description
1 polymer ?
#
loop_
_entity_poly.entity_id
_entity_poly.type
_entity_poly.pdbx_seq_one_letter_code
_entity_poly.pdbx_strand_id
1 'polypeptide(L)'
;MLKALLKFLTGGGESESSAAGSCCADKACGCKAGSGNPGSLRDLEGFVDYVVRLLVDYPDEVNIKSEENDEGCTIQITCRKEDIGKIVGKRGKTIMAIRSLVSGAAGRQRKRVSVEVLD
;
A
#
# COMPACT_ATOMS: atom_id res chain seq x y z
N MET A 1 4.88 -8.16 25.18
CA MET A 1 4.96 -8.99 23.95
C MET A 1 3.58 -9.48 23.48
N LEU A 2 2.91 -10.46 24.11
CA LEU A 2 1.67 -11.02 23.52
C LEU A 2 0.41 -10.12 23.52
N LYS A 3 0.37 -9.03 24.31
CA LYS A 3 -0.82 -8.14 24.43
C LYS A 3 -1.20 -7.39 23.14
N ALA A 4 -0.30 -7.28 22.15
CA ALA A 4 -0.60 -6.59 20.89
C ALA A 4 -1.49 -7.41 19.95
N LEU A 5 -1.32 -8.75 19.94
CA LEU A 5 -1.94 -9.63 18.95
C LEU A 5 -3.47 -9.75 19.12
N LEU A 6 -3.97 -9.67 20.35
CA LEU A 6 -5.39 -9.85 20.65
C LEU A 6 -6.25 -8.61 20.34
N LYS A 7 -5.63 -7.42 20.22
CA LYS A 7 -6.33 -6.15 19.97
C LYS A 7 -6.70 -5.95 18.50
N PHE A 8 -6.34 -6.90 17.63
CA PHE A 8 -6.65 -6.91 16.20
C PHE A 8 -7.95 -7.67 15.87
N LEU A 9 -8.54 -8.38 16.84
CA LEU A 9 -9.59 -9.39 16.61
C LEU A 9 -11.02 -8.99 17.02
N THR A 10 -11.23 -7.84 17.68
CA THR A 10 -12.57 -7.43 18.15
C THR A 10 -12.83 -5.93 18.00
N GLY A 11 -13.59 -5.58 16.94
CA GLY A 11 -14.54 -4.45 16.77
C GLY A 11 -14.14 -3.00 17.14
N GLY A 12 -14.55 -1.97 16.39
CA GLY A 12 -15.33 -1.92 15.14
C GLY A 12 -16.02 -0.55 14.94
N GLY A 13 -16.46 -0.24 13.71
CA GLY A 13 -17.37 0.87 13.36
C GLY A 13 -16.79 2.31 13.41
N GLU A 14 -17.32 3.33 12.72
CA GLU A 14 -18.43 3.46 11.74
C GLU A 14 -18.07 4.62 10.77
N SER A 15 -18.44 4.65 9.48
CA SER A 15 -19.77 5.06 8.97
C SER A 15 -19.89 4.85 7.45
N GLU A 16 -21.10 4.60 6.95
CA GLU A 16 -21.40 4.52 5.50
C GLU A 16 -21.58 5.93 4.84
N SER A 17 -21.97 6.17 3.57
CA SER A 17 -22.65 5.39 2.49
C SER A 17 -22.40 6.07 1.11
N SER A 18 -22.89 5.67 -0.08
CA SER A 18 -24.03 4.79 -0.42
C SER A 18 -23.90 4.00 -1.75
N ALA A 19 -24.73 4.29 -2.76
CA ALA A 19 -25.22 3.33 -3.76
C ALA A 19 -25.07 3.77 -5.23
N ALA A 20 -24.60 2.82 -6.07
CA ALA A 20 -25.00 2.50 -7.46
C ALA A 20 -23.80 1.84 -8.18
N GLY A 21 -23.91 0.76 -8.94
CA GLY A 21 -25.11 0.15 -9.49
C GLY A 21 -24.94 -0.16 -10.99
N SER A 22 -23.90 -0.91 -11.37
CA SER A 22 -23.84 -1.56 -12.69
C SER A 22 -22.91 -2.78 -12.64
N CYS A 23 -23.26 -3.80 -13.41
CA CYS A 23 -22.73 -5.16 -13.31
C CYS A 23 -21.73 -5.47 -14.44
N CYS A 24 -21.04 -6.61 -14.29
CA CYS A 24 -20.20 -7.28 -15.30
C CYS A 24 -18.79 -6.67 -15.52
N ALA A 25 -17.74 -7.46 -15.78
CA ALA A 25 -17.68 -8.89 -16.11
C ALA A 25 -16.58 -9.67 -15.35
N ASP A 26 -16.62 -11.00 -15.49
CA ASP A 26 -15.54 -11.98 -15.20
C ASP A 26 -15.14 -12.28 -13.74
N LYS A 27 -16.05 -13.03 -13.09
CA LYS A 27 -15.80 -14.18 -12.18
C LYS A 27 -14.51 -14.17 -11.34
N ALA A 28 -14.58 -13.55 -10.16
CA ALA A 28 -14.04 -14.10 -8.90
C ALA A 28 -14.33 -13.23 -7.65
N CYS A 29 -14.81 -11.99 -7.81
CA CYS A 29 -14.88 -11.04 -6.68
C CYS A 29 -16.03 -11.32 -5.70
N GLY A 30 -15.73 -12.10 -4.66
CA GLY A 30 -16.57 -12.23 -3.48
C GLY A 30 -16.53 -11.00 -2.58
N CYS A 31 -17.62 -10.23 -2.61
CA CYS A 31 -18.24 -9.46 -1.52
C CYS A 31 -17.40 -8.62 -0.52
N LYS A 32 -17.77 -7.32 -0.47
CA LYS A 32 -17.60 -6.32 0.61
C LYS A 32 -16.18 -5.81 0.93
N ALA A 33 -15.83 -4.70 0.29
CA ALA A 33 -14.96 -3.68 0.86
C ALA A 33 -15.83 -2.46 1.27
N GLY A 34 -15.53 -1.85 2.42
CA GLY A 34 -16.40 -0.86 3.06
C GLY A 34 -16.39 0.55 2.43
N SER A 35 -17.32 1.38 2.91
CA SER A 35 -17.46 2.78 2.55
C SER A 35 -16.26 3.63 3.00
N GLY A 36 -15.37 3.91 2.06
CA GLY A 36 -14.35 4.95 2.11
C GLY A 36 -13.83 5.11 0.70
N ASN A 37 -13.82 6.34 0.16
CA ASN A 37 -13.44 6.57 -1.23
C ASN A 37 -11.97 6.12 -1.42
N PRO A 38 -11.68 5.01 -2.14
CA PRO A 38 -10.35 4.40 -2.14
C PRO A 38 -9.45 5.12 -3.15
N GLY A 39 -9.12 6.36 -2.81
CA GLY A 39 -8.74 7.39 -3.77
C GLY A 39 -7.84 8.49 -3.23
N SER A 40 -7.27 8.34 -2.02
CA SER A 40 -6.22 9.26 -1.55
C SER A 40 -4.84 8.63 -1.76
N LEU A 41 -3.84 9.45 -2.11
CA LEU A 41 -2.45 8.98 -2.20
C LEU A 41 -1.91 8.51 -0.85
N ARG A 42 -2.40 9.11 0.23
CA ARG A 42 -2.12 8.75 1.62
C ARG A 42 -2.46 7.29 1.93
N ASP A 43 -3.45 6.70 1.26
CA ASP A 43 -3.77 5.27 1.40
C ASP A 43 -2.68 4.38 0.81
N LEU A 44 -2.08 4.79 -0.32
CA LEU A 44 -0.98 4.07 -0.97
C LEU A 44 0.34 4.27 -0.23
N GLU A 45 0.61 5.49 0.25
CA GLU A 45 1.73 5.80 1.14
C GLU A 45 1.66 4.96 2.42
N GLY A 46 0.51 4.95 3.10
CA GLY A 46 0.29 4.17 4.32
C GLY A 46 0.37 2.66 4.11
N PHE A 47 -0.06 2.15 2.94
CA PHE A 47 0.16 0.76 2.55
C PHE A 47 1.65 0.43 2.39
N VAL A 48 2.41 1.30 1.70
CA VAL A 48 3.85 1.10 1.50
C VAL A 48 4.59 1.19 2.84
N ASP A 49 4.28 2.17 3.70
CA ASP A 49 4.84 2.31 5.04
C ASP A 49 4.60 1.05 5.89
N TYR A 50 3.35 0.58 5.95
CA TYR A 50 2.98 -0.64 6.67
C TYR A 50 3.76 -1.87 6.18
N VAL A 51 3.88 -2.06 4.86
CA VAL A 51 4.61 -3.20 4.30
C VAL A 51 6.12 -3.09 4.53
N VAL A 52 6.71 -1.91 4.34
CA VAL A 52 8.16 -1.72 4.52
C VAL A 52 8.55 -1.90 6.00
N ARG A 53 7.79 -1.32 6.94
CA ARG A 53 8.02 -1.47 8.39
C ARG A 53 8.04 -2.93 8.88
N LEU A 54 7.37 -3.85 8.17
CA LEU A 54 7.35 -5.29 8.48
C LEU A 54 8.52 -6.07 7.85
N LEU A 55 9.27 -5.47 6.94
CA LEU A 55 10.39 -6.10 6.20
C LEU A 55 11.78 -5.67 6.67
N VAL A 56 11.87 -4.54 7.38
CA VAL A 56 13.12 -3.93 7.86
C VAL A 56 13.40 -4.25 9.32
N ASP A 57 14.66 -4.16 9.76
CA ASP A 57 14.99 -4.28 11.19
C ASP A 57 14.85 -2.93 11.91
N TYR A 58 15.06 -1.82 11.18
CA TYR A 58 15.04 -0.46 11.71
C TYR A 58 13.89 0.36 11.09
N PRO A 59 12.63 0.15 11.52
CA PRO A 59 11.45 0.86 10.99
C PRO A 59 11.46 2.36 11.33
N ASP A 60 12.28 2.79 12.30
CA ASP A 60 12.43 4.18 12.71
C ASP A 60 13.23 5.03 11.71
N GLU A 61 14.00 4.39 10.82
CA GLU A 61 14.85 5.03 9.82
C GLU A 61 14.30 4.90 8.38
N VAL A 62 13.05 4.46 8.26
CA VAL A 62 12.30 4.46 6.99
C VAL A 62 11.56 5.79 6.87
N ASN A 63 11.84 6.53 5.79
CA ASN A 63 11.10 7.73 5.42
C ASN A 63 10.46 7.53 4.05
N ILE A 64 9.20 7.95 3.91
CA ILE A 64 8.42 7.80 2.67
C ILE A 64 7.92 9.16 2.24
N LYS A 65 8.10 9.46 0.95
CA LYS A 65 7.59 10.69 0.31
C LYS A 65 6.79 10.33 -0.92
N SER A 66 5.73 11.06 -1.17
CA SER A 66 5.01 11.06 -2.43
C SER A 66 5.26 12.36 -3.17
N GLU A 67 5.48 12.25 -4.48
CA GLU A 67 5.57 13.39 -5.39
C GLU A 67 4.53 13.18 -6.51
N GLU A 68 3.61 14.13 -6.67
CA GLU A 68 2.73 14.18 -7.84
C GLU A 68 3.42 14.95 -8.96
N ASN A 69 3.59 14.29 -10.11
CA ASN A 69 4.09 14.86 -11.35
C ASN A 69 3.01 14.75 -12.45
N ASP A 70 3.18 15.45 -13.56
CA ASP A 70 2.20 15.48 -14.66
C ASP A 70 1.90 14.09 -15.27
N GLU A 71 2.87 13.16 -15.21
CA GLU A 71 2.73 11.79 -15.74
C GLU A 71 2.16 10.76 -14.74
N GLY A 72 2.10 11.11 -13.45
CA GLY A 72 1.72 10.21 -12.35
C GLY A 72 2.41 10.54 -11.03
N CYS A 73 2.26 9.66 -10.05
CA CYS A 73 2.79 9.85 -8.71
C CYS A 73 3.96 8.90 -8.45
N THR A 74 5.05 9.41 -7.87
CA THR A 74 6.20 8.61 -7.45
C THR A 74 6.23 8.53 -5.94
N ILE A 75 6.24 7.30 -5.41
CA ILE A 75 6.46 7.02 -3.99
C ILE A 75 7.94 6.69 -3.81
N GLN A 76 8.69 7.60 -3.20
CA GLN A 76 10.09 7.42 -2.83
C GLN A 76 10.18 6.84 -1.42
N ILE A 77 11.00 5.79 -1.26
CA ILE A 77 11.32 5.17 0.03
C ILE A 77 12.80 5.43 0.29
N THR A 78 13.13 6.16 1.35
CA THR A 78 14.50 6.34 1.86
C THR A 78 14.69 5.45 3.08
N CYS A 79 15.77 4.66 3.10
CA CYS A 79 16.08 3.73 4.19
C CYS A 79 17.59 3.40 4.19
N ARG A 80 18.08 2.70 5.22
CA ARG A 80 19.50 2.26 5.27
C ARG A 80 19.80 1.17 4.24
N LYS A 81 21.05 1.15 3.77
CA LYS A 81 21.68 0.07 2.97
C LYS A 81 21.36 -1.35 3.42
N GLU A 82 21.38 -1.57 4.73
CA GLU A 82 21.11 -2.87 5.36
C GLU A 82 19.68 -3.37 5.12
N ASP A 83 18.73 -2.44 4.97
CA ASP A 83 17.31 -2.72 4.80
C ASP A 83 16.86 -2.72 3.32
N ILE A 84 17.54 -1.99 2.43
CA ILE A 84 17.31 -2.04 0.97
C ILE A 84 17.36 -3.49 0.46
N GLY A 85 18.32 -4.29 0.93
CA GLY A 85 18.45 -5.70 0.55
C GLY A 85 17.22 -6.56 0.91
N LYS A 86 16.49 -6.20 1.96
CA LYS A 86 15.26 -6.87 2.43
C LYS A 86 14.03 -6.42 1.64
N ILE A 87 13.91 -5.10 1.42
CA ILE A 87 12.82 -4.47 0.66
C ILE A 87 12.85 -4.92 -0.81
N VAL A 88 14.03 -4.95 -1.43
CA VAL A 88 14.21 -5.45 -2.81
C VAL A 88 14.04 -6.96 -2.85
N GLY A 89 14.64 -7.67 -1.89
CA GLY A 89 14.61 -9.12 -1.78
C GLY A 89 15.40 -9.84 -2.87
N LYS A 90 15.48 -11.17 -2.77
CA LYS A 90 16.28 -12.00 -3.69
C LYS A 90 15.77 -11.88 -5.14
N ARG A 91 16.58 -11.31 -6.02
CA ARG A 91 16.28 -10.97 -7.43
C ARG A 91 15.15 -9.94 -7.61
N GLY A 92 14.97 -9.01 -6.67
CA GLY A 92 13.97 -7.94 -6.81
C GLY A 92 12.50 -8.41 -6.68
N LYS A 93 12.27 -9.66 -6.29
CA LYS A 93 10.91 -10.24 -6.24
C LYS A 93 9.97 -9.48 -5.29
N THR A 94 10.48 -9.02 -4.15
CA THR A 94 9.70 -8.31 -3.14
C THR A 94 9.27 -6.94 -3.66
N ILE A 95 10.21 -6.14 -4.18
CA ILE A 95 9.88 -4.82 -4.76
C ILE A 95 8.99 -4.92 -6.00
N MET A 96 9.14 -5.96 -6.85
CA MET A 96 8.21 -6.19 -7.97
C MET A 96 6.80 -6.54 -7.49
N ALA A 97 6.65 -7.31 -6.42
CA ALA A 97 5.34 -7.61 -5.83
C ALA A 97 4.69 -6.34 -5.26
N ILE A 98 5.44 -5.54 -4.48
CA ILE A 98 4.96 -4.26 -3.94
C ILE A 98 4.52 -3.33 -5.08
N ARG A 99 5.36 -3.15 -6.11
CA ARG A 99 5.03 -2.32 -7.28
C ARG A 99 3.75 -2.81 -7.97
N SER A 100 3.60 -4.11 -8.18
CA SER A 100 2.38 -4.68 -8.80
C SER A 100 1.12 -4.43 -7.96
N LEU A 101 1.21 -4.55 -6.63
CA LEU A 101 0.10 -4.26 -5.71
C LEU A 101 -0.28 -2.77 -5.73
N VAL A 102 0.72 -1.88 -5.65
CA VAL A 102 0.51 -0.43 -5.71
C VAL A 102 -0.07 0.00 -7.06
N SER A 103 0.47 -0.49 -8.19
CA SER A 103 -0.08 -0.20 -9.52
C SER A 103 -1.50 -0.76 -9.71
N GLY A 104 -1.81 -1.94 -9.15
CA GLY A 104 -3.17 -2.51 -9.17
C GLY A 104 -4.17 -1.69 -8.35
N ALA A 105 -3.77 -1.21 -7.17
CA ALA A 105 -4.58 -0.31 -6.35
C ALA A 105 -4.77 1.07 -7.01
N ALA A 106 -3.69 1.65 -7.56
CA ALA A 106 -3.70 2.93 -8.27
C ALA A 106 -4.52 2.89 -9.58
N GLY A 107 -4.60 1.73 -10.25
CA GLY A 107 -5.46 1.55 -11.44
C GLY A 107 -6.93 1.90 -11.18
N ARG A 108 -7.41 1.72 -9.94
CA ARG A 108 -8.76 2.13 -9.52
C ARG A 108 -8.92 3.66 -9.47
N GLN A 109 -7.83 4.39 -9.23
CA GLN A 109 -7.78 5.85 -9.16
C GLN A 109 -7.48 6.51 -10.52
N ARG A 110 -7.25 5.72 -11.57
CA ARG A 110 -6.73 6.14 -12.89
C ARG A 110 -5.40 6.92 -12.86
N LYS A 111 -4.69 6.92 -11.73
CA LYS A 111 -3.34 7.49 -11.59
C LYS A 111 -2.30 6.42 -11.89
N ARG A 112 -1.23 6.78 -12.60
CA ARG A 112 0.00 5.96 -12.64
C ARG A 112 0.74 6.18 -11.33
N VAL A 113 1.13 5.09 -10.66
CA VAL A 113 1.92 5.16 -9.44
C VAL A 113 3.14 4.25 -9.56
N SER A 114 4.30 4.84 -9.36
CA SER A 114 5.62 4.19 -9.35
C SER A 114 6.18 4.17 -7.93
N VAL A 115 6.91 3.11 -7.59
CA VAL A 115 7.61 2.98 -6.31
C VAL A 115 9.11 2.94 -6.59
N GLU A 116 9.87 3.80 -5.90
CA GLU A 116 11.32 3.94 -6.01
C GLU A 116 11.95 3.81 -4.63
N VAL A 117 13.15 3.21 -4.57
CA VAL A 117 13.92 3.03 -3.35
C VAL A 117 15.21 3.82 -3.52
N LEU A 118 15.46 4.72 -2.58
CA LEU A 118 16.64 5.58 -2.50
C LEU A 118 17.61 5.06 -1.42
N ASP A 119 18.89 5.37 -1.61
CA ASP A 119 20.07 4.87 -0.89
C ASP A 119 20.79 5.97 -0.09
#